data_AF-A0A377KDE4-F1
#
_entry.id   AF-A0A377KDE4-F1
#
_cell.length_a   1.000
_cell.length_b   1.000
_cell.length_c   1.000
_cell.angle_alpha   90.00
_cell.angle_beta   90.00
_cell.angle_gamma   90.00
#
_symmetry.space_group_name_H-M   'P 1'
#
loop_
_entity.id
_entity.type
_entity.pdbx_description
1 polymer ?
#
loop_
_entity_poly.entity_id
_entity_poly.type
_entity_poly.pdbx_seq_one_letter_code
_entity_poly.pdbx_strand_id
1 'polypeptide(L)'
;MSVKQYETYLAETFIEWVSGIIQPGERYQFKSPDPDNALQLWQAFVDLAGDNHLEIAPEQRLACLSCNGIQLIPVLHGAAAPAFTENYISHLRDEVAGRSGVFAKTALLIIHNSMLDTLINSTKDVAAPGAIWHPETFSHELEKLITTDNNRSELSRCLLKDQRTTVLDEGATVFGFSSLYRLLDDGNLDFSELSLFKDDELLNFSQKQLHTRLNENRKLFRQIEDSVERYSGQLENVLTEFSAKFIQEHFNDKDDWRELDFAVYLNEKEQNREQKLVLDDITVENGVIWQRAKSASKAGKRDISLLVQVPPEQSQTELEFCFQGNDLQDNQIKIAHHRQLKKERFWRISRAGGKSSRIMASVPFDGNPCFFSLELTNRNNSAEEYKFRLLLVRQGQFWLDDIQHCFRIEPGKPQITLQREDNELRIAESGSQVCILDEENGDIDCQHYALVNFETLANQSDLIQFKLVSGDSCLAFNIEGPGAERRVNLTATF
;
A
#
# COMPACT_ATOMS: atom_id res chain seq x y z
N MET A 1 -18.21 -4.10 -37.63
CA MET A 1 -17.36 -5.24 -38.02
C MET A 1 -17.43 -6.24 -36.88
N SER A 2 -17.60 -7.53 -37.18
CA SER A 2 -17.70 -8.57 -36.15
C SER A 2 -16.34 -8.67 -35.46
N VAL A 3 -16.29 -8.44 -34.15
CA VAL A 3 -15.10 -8.57 -33.30
C VAL A 3 -14.51 -9.96 -33.53
N LYS A 4 -13.27 -10.05 -34.04
CA LYS A 4 -12.62 -11.35 -34.21
C LYS A 4 -12.05 -11.75 -32.86
N GLN A 5 -12.44 -12.92 -32.35
CA GLN A 5 -11.86 -13.45 -31.12
C GLN A 5 -10.35 -13.67 -31.29
N TYR A 6 -9.58 -13.44 -30.23
CA TYR A 6 -8.12 -13.51 -30.26
C TYR A 6 -7.60 -14.87 -30.72
N GLU A 7 -8.29 -15.94 -30.31
CA GLU A 7 -8.00 -17.33 -30.66
C GLU A 7 -8.22 -17.60 -32.14
N THR A 8 -9.21 -16.94 -32.76
CA THR A 8 -9.39 -16.98 -34.22
C THR A 8 -8.21 -16.35 -34.94
N TYR A 9 -7.72 -15.21 -34.45
CA TYR A 9 -6.54 -14.56 -35.02
C TYR A 9 -5.27 -15.41 -34.86
N LEU A 10 -5.08 -16.06 -33.70
CA LEU A 10 -3.99 -17.03 -33.48
C LEU A 10 -4.04 -18.19 -34.47
N ALA A 11 -5.22 -18.77 -34.68
CA ALA A 11 -5.43 -19.88 -35.61
C ALA A 11 -5.20 -19.44 -37.07
N GLU A 12 -5.72 -18.30 -37.50
CA GLU A 12 -5.49 -17.73 -38.84
C GLU A 12 -4.00 -17.50 -39.10
N THR A 13 -3.30 -16.87 -38.16
CA THR A 13 -1.86 -16.59 -38.26
C THR A 13 -1.05 -17.88 -38.37
N PHE A 14 -1.43 -18.92 -37.61
CA PHE A 14 -0.82 -20.24 -37.73
C PHE A 14 -1.07 -20.88 -39.09
N ILE A 15 -2.30 -20.82 -39.62
CA ILE A 15 -2.66 -21.40 -40.91
C ILE A 15 -1.88 -20.73 -42.04
N GLU A 16 -1.74 -19.41 -42.01
CA GLU A 16 -0.97 -18.66 -42.99
C GLU A 16 0.51 -19.06 -42.96
N TRP A 17 1.11 -19.09 -41.76
CA TRP A 17 2.50 -19.49 -41.56
C TRP A 17 2.75 -20.94 -41.99
N VAL A 18 1.91 -21.87 -41.53
CA VAL A 18 2.11 -23.31 -41.77
C VAL A 18 1.89 -23.64 -43.24
N SER A 19 0.99 -22.94 -43.95
CA SER A 19 0.75 -23.16 -45.37
C SER A 19 2.04 -23.04 -46.18
N GLY A 20 2.95 -22.12 -45.83
CA GLY A 20 4.24 -21.97 -46.53
C GLY A 20 5.22 -23.13 -46.35
N ILE A 21 5.06 -23.98 -45.32
CA ILE A 21 6.05 -24.99 -44.91
C ILE A 21 5.50 -26.40 -44.72
N ILE A 22 4.18 -26.57 -44.76
CA ILE A 22 3.50 -27.82 -44.42
C ILE A 22 3.84 -28.94 -45.41
N GLN A 23 4.09 -30.14 -44.87
CA GLN A 23 4.32 -31.36 -45.63
C GLN A 23 3.47 -32.51 -45.07
N PRO A 24 3.10 -33.51 -45.89
CA PRO A 24 2.35 -34.66 -45.38
C PRO A 24 3.11 -35.37 -44.26
N GLY A 25 2.41 -35.83 -43.23
CA GLY A 25 2.97 -36.51 -42.06
C GLY A 25 3.70 -35.59 -41.08
N GLU A 26 3.71 -34.29 -41.30
CA GLU A 26 4.20 -33.32 -40.32
C GLU A 26 3.28 -33.24 -39.10
N ARG A 27 3.90 -33.01 -37.95
CA ARG A 27 3.23 -32.99 -36.65
C ARG A 27 3.72 -31.78 -35.89
N TYR A 28 2.79 -30.95 -35.45
CA TYR A 28 3.03 -29.73 -34.72
C TYR A 28 2.49 -29.87 -33.31
N GLN A 29 3.11 -29.20 -32.35
CA GLN A 29 2.63 -29.13 -30.99
C GLN A 29 2.58 -27.70 -30.48
N PHE A 30 1.65 -27.43 -29.58
CA PHE A 30 1.60 -26.22 -28.79
C PHE A 30 1.23 -26.56 -27.35
N LYS A 31 2.07 -26.13 -26.42
CA LYS A 31 1.85 -26.31 -24.99
C LYS A 31 1.09 -25.11 -24.42
N SER A 32 -0.13 -25.34 -23.95
CA SER A 32 -0.94 -24.36 -23.22
C SER A 32 -1.11 -24.81 -21.76
N PRO A 33 -0.52 -24.09 -20.78
CA PRO A 33 -0.69 -24.41 -19.36
C PRO A 33 -2.13 -24.26 -18.87
N ASP A 34 -2.89 -23.37 -19.49
CA ASP A 34 -4.27 -23.07 -19.18
C ASP A 34 -5.22 -23.91 -20.07
N PRO A 35 -6.11 -24.73 -19.47
CA PRO A 35 -7.03 -25.58 -20.21
C PRO A 35 -8.14 -24.81 -20.93
N ASP A 36 -8.56 -23.65 -20.42
CA ASP A 36 -9.61 -22.84 -21.03
C ASP A 36 -9.06 -22.17 -22.30
N ASN A 37 -7.85 -21.60 -22.23
CA ASN A 37 -7.16 -21.07 -23.41
C ASN A 37 -6.93 -22.16 -24.49
N ALA A 38 -6.56 -23.37 -24.06
CA ALA A 38 -6.36 -24.50 -24.97
C ALA A 38 -7.66 -24.89 -25.70
N LEU A 39 -8.77 -24.92 -24.96
CA LEU A 39 -10.09 -25.24 -25.50
C LEU A 39 -10.57 -24.17 -26.48
N GLN A 40 -10.46 -22.90 -26.12
CA GLN A 40 -10.87 -21.78 -26.99
C GLN A 40 -10.06 -21.75 -28.30
N LEU A 41 -8.74 -22.00 -28.23
CA LEU A 41 -7.89 -22.11 -29.42
C LEU A 41 -8.29 -23.30 -30.30
N TRP A 42 -8.53 -24.47 -29.71
CA TRP A 42 -9.01 -25.63 -30.48
C TRP A 42 -10.36 -25.35 -31.15
N GLN A 43 -11.29 -24.72 -30.43
CA GLN A 43 -12.60 -24.35 -30.98
C GLN A 43 -12.45 -23.40 -32.17
N ALA A 44 -11.54 -22.43 -32.10
CA ALA A 44 -11.26 -21.54 -33.22
C ALA A 44 -10.80 -22.29 -34.49
N PHE A 45 -9.98 -23.33 -34.37
CA PHE A 45 -9.62 -24.17 -35.51
C PHE A 45 -10.80 -24.98 -36.06
N VAL A 46 -11.67 -25.50 -35.18
CA VAL A 46 -12.88 -26.24 -35.58
C VAL A 46 -13.84 -25.32 -36.32
N ASP A 47 -14.07 -24.11 -35.82
CA ASP A 47 -14.95 -23.12 -36.44
C ASP A 47 -14.41 -22.70 -37.82
N LEU A 48 -13.09 -22.53 -37.96
CA LEU A 48 -12.44 -22.27 -39.25
C LEU A 48 -12.49 -23.46 -40.21
N ALA A 49 -12.52 -24.70 -39.70
CA ALA A 49 -12.71 -25.89 -40.54
C ALA A 49 -14.13 -25.95 -41.13
N GLY A 50 -15.13 -25.45 -40.39
CA GLY A 50 -16.54 -25.49 -40.79
C GLY A 50 -17.03 -26.92 -41.00
N ASP A 51 -17.62 -27.20 -42.17
CA ASP A 51 -18.09 -28.55 -42.51
C ASP A 51 -16.98 -29.52 -42.97
N ASN A 52 -15.71 -29.07 -43.02
CA ASN A 52 -14.61 -29.91 -43.46
C ASN A 52 -14.19 -30.90 -42.38
N HIS A 53 -14.42 -32.19 -42.68
CA HIS A 53 -14.10 -33.28 -41.78
C HIS A 53 -13.39 -34.42 -42.52
N LEU A 54 -12.41 -35.02 -41.86
CA LEU A 54 -11.78 -36.26 -42.26
C LEU A 54 -12.48 -37.42 -41.57
N GLU A 55 -13.09 -38.30 -42.37
CA GLU A 55 -13.65 -39.56 -41.86
C GLU A 55 -12.53 -40.60 -41.72
N ILE A 56 -12.22 -40.95 -40.48
CA ILE A 56 -11.12 -41.87 -40.14
C ILE A 56 -11.61 -43.30 -39.88
N ALA A 57 -12.88 -43.45 -39.50
CA ALA A 57 -13.61 -44.70 -39.36
C ALA A 57 -15.11 -44.41 -39.49
N PRO A 58 -15.98 -45.43 -39.69
CA PRO A 58 -17.42 -45.22 -39.78
C PRO A 58 -17.94 -44.42 -38.58
N GLU A 59 -18.64 -43.31 -38.84
CA GLU A 59 -19.18 -42.37 -37.84
C GLU A 59 -18.13 -41.60 -37.03
N GLN A 60 -16.82 -41.78 -37.30
CA GLN A 60 -15.74 -41.08 -36.62
C GLN A 60 -15.11 -40.04 -37.54
N ARG A 61 -15.39 -38.77 -37.23
CA ARG A 61 -14.97 -37.60 -38.02
C ARG A 61 -14.09 -36.68 -37.18
N LEU A 62 -13.01 -36.21 -37.78
CA LEU A 62 -12.16 -35.17 -37.21
C LEU A 62 -12.26 -33.91 -38.05
N ALA A 63 -12.39 -32.74 -37.43
CA ALA A 63 -12.29 -31.47 -38.15
C ALA A 63 -10.94 -31.39 -38.88
N CYS A 64 -10.93 -30.84 -40.10
CA CYS A 64 -9.69 -30.67 -40.84
C CYS A 64 -9.68 -29.39 -41.68
N LEU A 65 -8.53 -28.72 -41.75
CA LEU A 65 -8.33 -27.50 -42.52
C LEU A 65 -7.42 -27.77 -43.71
N SER A 66 -7.80 -27.31 -44.90
CA SER A 66 -6.96 -27.44 -46.10
C SER A 66 -5.88 -26.34 -46.13
N CYS A 67 -4.63 -26.72 -45.89
CA CYS A 67 -3.46 -25.83 -45.94
C CYS A 67 -2.56 -26.28 -47.11
N ASN A 68 -2.51 -25.50 -48.20
CA ASN A 68 -1.73 -25.81 -49.41
C ASN A 68 -1.90 -27.26 -49.94
N GLY A 69 -3.14 -27.77 -49.90
CA GLY A 69 -3.48 -29.11 -50.40
C GLY A 69 -3.20 -30.26 -49.42
N ILE A 70 -2.87 -29.94 -48.16
CA ILE A 70 -2.67 -30.88 -47.05
C ILE A 70 -3.75 -30.60 -45.99
N GLN A 71 -4.37 -31.65 -45.47
CA GLN A 71 -5.40 -31.56 -44.44
C GLN A 71 -4.76 -31.51 -43.04
N LEU A 72 -4.79 -30.35 -42.41
CA LEU A 72 -4.35 -30.15 -41.03
C LEU A 72 -5.45 -30.59 -40.06
N ILE A 73 -5.12 -31.46 -39.13
CA ILE A 73 -6.03 -31.99 -38.12
C ILE A 73 -5.66 -31.38 -36.76
N PRO A 74 -6.48 -30.47 -36.19
CA PRO A 74 -6.28 -29.94 -34.85
C PRO A 74 -6.86 -30.91 -33.80
N VAL A 75 -6.07 -31.26 -32.79
CA VAL A 75 -6.50 -32.10 -31.67
C VAL A 75 -6.20 -31.42 -30.34
N LEU A 76 -7.14 -31.53 -29.41
CA LEU A 76 -7.01 -31.05 -28.04
C LEU A 76 -6.74 -32.24 -27.11
N HIS A 77 -5.76 -32.11 -26.23
CA HIS A 77 -5.48 -33.10 -25.19
C HIS A 77 -6.31 -32.83 -23.93
N GLY A 78 -6.97 -33.86 -23.40
CA GLY A 78 -7.76 -33.77 -22.16
C GLY A 78 -8.50 -35.07 -21.83
N ALA A 79 -9.14 -35.10 -20.67
CA ALA A 79 -9.83 -36.27 -20.15
C ALA A 79 -11.33 -36.37 -20.54
N ALA A 80 -11.90 -35.28 -21.06
CA ALA A 80 -13.31 -35.18 -21.40
C ALA A 80 -13.49 -34.64 -22.83
N ALA A 81 -14.60 -35.04 -23.49
CA ALA A 81 -14.95 -34.50 -24.79
C ALA A 81 -15.08 -32.96 -24.72
N PRO A 82 -14.63 -32.22 -25.75
CA PRO A 82 -14.20 -32.69 -27.08
C PRO A 82 -12.72 -33.13 -27.16
N ALA A 83 -11.98 -33.10 -26.05
CA ALA A 83 -10.58 -33.46 -26.01
C ALA A 83 -10.35 -34.97 -26.09
N PHE A 84 -9.14 -35.35 -26.52
CA PHE A 84 -8.71 -36.72 -26.63
C PHE A 84 -7.69 -37.10 -25.57
N THR A 85 -7.76 -38.36 -25.16
CA THR A 85 -6.75 -38.97 -24.29
C THR A 85 -5.40 -39.04 -25.00
N GLU A 86 -4.33 -39.00 -24.22
CA GLU A 86 -2.97 -39.12 -24.73
C GLU A 86 -2.75 -40.34 -25.62
N ASN A 87 -3.20 -41.52 -25.20
CA ASN A 87 -3.06 -42.77 -25.98
C ASN A 87 -3.66 -42.65 -27.39
N TYR A 88 -4.81 -41.98 -27.49
CA TYR A 88 -5.47 -41.77 -28.77
C TYR A 88 -4.74 -40.76 -29.64
N ILE A 89 -4.20 -39.69 -29.05
CA ILE A 89 -3.38 -38.71 -29.78
C ILE A 89 -2.07 -39.36 -30.27
N SER A 90 -1.42 -40.21 -29.48
CA SER A 90 -0.24 -40.97 -29.92
C SER A 90 -0.55 -41.88 -31.11
N HIS A 91 -1.70 -42.56 -31.08
CA HIS A 91 -2.17 -43.36 -32.22
C HIS A 91 -2.37 -42.49 -33.48
N LEU A 92 -3.11 -41.39 -33.37
CA LEU A 92 -3.32 -40.46 -34.50
C LEU A 92 -2.00 -39.91 -35.05
N ARG A 93 -1.05 -39.58 -34.17
CA ARG A 93 0.28 -39.11 -34.54
C ARG A 93 1.02 -40.13 -35.41
N ASP A 94 0.94 -41.40 -35.06
CA ASP A 94 1.63 -42.48 -35.76
C ASP A 94 0.96 -42.77 -37.12
N GLU A 95 -0.37 -42.72 -37.20
CA GLU A 95 -1.13 -42.83 -38.45
C GLU A 95 -0.81 -41.68 -39.44
N VAL A 96 -0.78 -40.44 -38.94
CA VAL A 96 -0.39 -39.26 -39.73
C VAL A 96 1.05 -39.41 -40.24
N ALA A 97 1.97 -39.86 -39.39
CA ALA A 97 3.37 -40.09 -39.77
C ALA A 97 3.53 -41.22 -40.80
N GLY A 98 2.69 -42.26 -40.72
CA GLY A 98 2.65 -43.38 -41.65
C GLY A 98 2.18 -43.02 -43.07
N ARG A 99 1.49 -41.88 -43.23
CA ARG A 99 1.01 -41.35 -44.52
C ARG A 99 0.22 -42.40 -45.34
N SER A 100 -0.53 -43.25 -44.67
CA SER A 100 -1.32 -44.33 -45.29
C SER A 100 -2.80 -44.00 -45.35
N GLY A 101 -3.47 -44.51 -46.39
CA GLY A 101 -4.93 -44.40 -46.54
C GLY A 101 -5.42 -42.95 -46.48
N VAL A 102 -6.39 -42.68 -45.60
CA VAL A 102 -6.98 -41.36 -45.39
C VAL A 102 -5.97 -40.32 -44.87
N PHE A 103 -4.85 -40.77 -44.29
CA PHE A 103 -3.82 -39.89 -43.73
C PHE A 103 -2.72 -39.50 -44.73
N ALA A 104 -2.76 -39.98 -45.97
CA ALA A 104 -1.69 -39.77 -46.97
C ALA A 104 -1.34 -38.31 -47.25
N LYS A 105 -2.31 -37.39 -47.11
CA LYS A 105 -2.13 -35.94 -47.28
C LYS A 105 -2.57 -35.16 -46.04
N THR A 106 -2.20 -35.66 -44.86
CA THR A 106 -2.58 -35.03 -43.59
C THR A 106 -1.37 -34.53 -42.81
N ALA A 107 -1.61 -33.58 -41.92
CA ALA A 107 -0.70 -33.13 -40.87
C ALA A 107 -1.48 -33.00 -39.56
N LEU A 108 -0.80 -33.02 -38.43
CA LEU A 108 -1.42 -32.98 -37.10
C LEU A 108 -0.96 -31.73 -36.32
N LEU A 109 -1.88 -31.02 -35.65
CA LEU A 109 -1.57 -30.01 -34.64
C LEU A 109 -2.10 -30.48 -33.29
N ILE A 110 -1.22 -30.61 -32.32
CA ILE A 110 -1.55 -31.07 -30.97
C ILE A 110 -1.52 -29.88 -30.01
N ILE A 111 -2.67 -29.52 -29.45
CA ILE A 111 -2.78 -28.53 -28.36
C ILE A 111 -2.84 -29.30 -27.04
N HIS A 112 -1.85 -29.11 -26.16
CA HIS A 112 -1.72 -29.94 -24.96
C HIS A 112 -1.19 -29.20 -23.74
N ASN A 113 -1.38 -29.83 -22.58
CA ASN A 113 -0.70 -29.51 -21.34
C ASN A 113 0.05 -30.74 -20.75
N SER A 114 0.20 -31.81 -21.54
CA SER A 114 0.90 -33.02 -21.10
C SER A 114 2.41 -32.77 -20.97
N MET A 115 3.02 -33.40 -19.98
CA MET A 115 4.48 -33.44 -19.76
C MET A 115 5.11 -34.72 -20.32
N LEU A 116 4.33 -35.57 -20.99
CA LEU A 116 4.79 -36.86 -21.47
C LEU A 116 5.50 -36.74 -22.83
N ASP A 117 6.74 -37.21 -22.84
CA ASP A 117 7.63 -37.28 -24.00
C ASP A 117 6.99 -37.99 -25.21
N THR A 118 6.03 -38.88 -24.97
CA THR A 118 5.29 -39.63 -25.99
C THR A 118 4.43 -38.76 -26.90
N LEU A 119 4.06 -37.54 -26.50
CA LEU A 119 3.34 -36.58 -27.35
C LEU A 119 4.29 -35.57 -28.01
N ILE A 120 5.39 -35.25 -27.33
CA ILE A 120 6.32 -34.16 -27.69
C ILE A 120 7.40 -34.66 -28.66
N ASN A 121 7.87 -35.89 -28.50
CA ASN A 121 8.94 -36.42 -29.33
C ASN A 121 8.51 -36.54 -30.80
N SER A 122 9.34 -36.00 -31.69
CA SER A 122 9.14 -35.98 -33.15
C SER A 122 8.01 -35.06 -33.66
N THR A 123 7.58 -34.08 -32.85
CA THR A 123 6.71 -32.98 -33.28
C THR A 123 7.48 -31.66 -33.30
N LYS A 124 7.01 -30.71 -34.12
CA LYS A 124 7.57 -29.36 -34.22
C LYS A 124 6.84 -28.43 -33.26
N ASP A 125 7.57 -27.84 -32.33
CA ASP A 125 7.01 -26.85 -31.42
C ASP A 125 6.77 -25.52 -32.13
N VAL A 126 5.51 -25.11 -32.18
CA VAL A 126 5.10 -23.88 -32.87
C VAL A 126 5.32 -22.63 -32.01
N ALA A 127 5.69 -22.82 -30.74
CA ALA A 127 6.14 -21.78 -29.82
C ALA A 127 7.66 -21.73 -29.63
N ALA A 128 8.43 -22.60 -30.31
CA ALA A 128 9.90 -22.55 -30.26
C ALA A 128 10.47 -21.31 -30.96
N PRO A 129 11.68 -20.84 -30.61
CA PRO A 129 12.31 -19.67 -31.24
C PRO A 129 12.28 -19.71 -32.77
N GLY A 130 11.71 -18.67 -33.38
CA GLY A 130 11.54 -18.54 -34.83
C GLY A 130 10.23 -19.13 -35.40
N ALA A 131 9.45 -19.86 -34.60
CA ALA A 131 8.10 -20.29 -34.97
C ALA A 131 7.07 -19.19 -34.71
N ILE A 132 5.88 -19.35 -35.28
CA ILE A 132 4.86 -18.29 -35.35
C ILE A 132 4.28 -17.89 -33.99
N TRP A 133 4.15 -18.83 -33.06
CA TRP A 133 3.64 -18.57 -31.70
C TRP A 133 4.77 -18.43 -30.68
N HIS A 134 6.00 -18.18 -31.11
CA HIS A 134 7.02 -17.68 -30.18
C HIS A 134 6.73 -16.20 -29.87
N PRO A 135 6.77 -15.74 -28.61
CA PRO A 135 6.41 -14.37 -28.25
C PRO A 135 7.14 -13.28 -29.06
N GLU A 136 8.43 -13.48 -29.34
CA GLU A 136 9.19 -12.56 -30.20
C GLU A 136 8.60 -12.49 -31.62
N THR A 137 8.36 -13.63 -32.28
CA THR A 137 7.81 -13.67 -33.63
C THR A 137 6.39 -13.10 -33.66
N PHE A 138 5.54 -13.53 -32.74
CA PHE A 138 4.14 -13.16 -32.70
C PHE A 138 3.94 -11.66 -32.44
N SER A 139 4.81 -11.04 -31.64
CA SER A 139 4.79 -9.59 -31.44
C SER A 139 4.95 -8.81 -32.76
N HIS A 140 5.74 -9.30 -33.71
CA HIS A 140 5.90 -8.66 -35.02
C HIS A 140 4.63 -8.80 -35.87
N GLU A 141 3.85 -9.86 -35.70
CA GLU A 141 2.55 -10.01 -36.36
C GLU A 141 1.53 -9.01 -35.81
N LEU A 142 1.48 -8.85 -34.48
CA LEU A 142 0.64 -7.84 -33.84
C LEU A 142 1.04 -6.42 -34.23
N GLU A 143 2.32 -6.15 -34.44
CA GLU A 143 2.79 -4.83 -34.88
C GLU A 143 2.22 -4.44 -36.25
N LYS A 144 1.94 -5.42 -37.14
CA LYS A 144 1.31 -5.17 -38.45
C LYS A 144 -0.13 -4.68 -38.34
N LEU A 145 -0.83 -4.97 -37.24
CA LEU A 145 -2.19 -4.52 -36.99
C LEU A 145 -2.25 -3.03 -36.58
N ILE A 146 -1.13 -2.45 -36.16
CA ILE A 146 -1.07 -1.05 -35.73
C ILE A 146 -1.21 -0.12 -36.94
N THR A 147 -2.40 0.47 -37.09
CA THR A 147 -2.70 1.44 -38.15
C THR A 147 -1.99 2.79 -37.92
N THR A 148 -1.77 3.54 -39.01
CA THR A 148 -1.01 4.80 -39.02
C THR A 148 -1.80 6.00 -38.47
N ASP A 149 -2.20 5.95 -37.20
CA ASP A 149 -2.57 7.14 -36.43
C ASP A 149 -1.42 7.49 -35.50
N ASN A 150 -0.83 8.69 -35.62
CA ASN A 150 0.52 8.96 -35.14
C ASN A 150 0.66 8.77 -33.62
N ASN A 151 -0.26 9.30 -32.81
CA ASN A 151 -0.12 9.23 -31.34
C ASN A 151 -0.59 7.89 -30.75
N ARG A 152 -1.68 7.31 -31.27
CA ARG A 152 -2.16 6.00 -30.80
C ARG A 152 -1.24 4.86 -31.24
N SER A 153 -0.69 4.93 -32.46
CA SER A 153 0.26 3.92 -32.96
C SER A 153 1.55 3.89 -32.16
N GLU A 154 2.05 5.04 -31.70
CA GLU A 154 3.22 5.10 -30.82
C GLU A 154 2.96 4.47 -29.46
N LEU A 155 1.80 4.75 -28.85
CA LEU A 155 1.39 4.13 -27.59
C LEU A 155 1.25 2.61 -27.75
N SER A 156 0.54 2.14 -28.77
CA SER A 156 0.36 0.71 -29.05
C SER A 156 1.69 -0.01 -29.26
N ARG A 157 2.65 0.59 -29.98
CA ARG A 157 4.00 0.02 -30.15
C ARG A 157 4.75 -0.06 -28.83
N CYS A 158 4.66 0.97 -27.98
CA CYS A 158 5.30 0.97 -26.67
C CYS A 158 4.71 -0.13 -25.78
N LEU A 159 3.38 -0.22 -25.69
CA LEU A 159 2.68 -1.27 -24.93
C LEU A 159 3.02 -2.67 -25.44
N LEU A 160 3.08 -2.87 -26.76
CA LEU A 160 3.44 -4.15 -27.37
C LEU A 160 4.86 -4.58 -27.04
N LYS A 161 5.83 -3.67 -27.16
CA LYS A 161 7.23 -3.93 -26.81
C LYS A 161 7.38 -4.28 -25.33
N ASP A 162 6.63 -3.56 -24.50
CA ASP A 162 6.65 -3.71 -23.05
C ASP A 162 6.02 -5.05 -22.63
N GLN A 163 4.84 -5.39 -23.13
CA GLN A 163 4.19 -6.68 -22.88
C GLN A 163 5.02 -7.85 -23.41
N ARG A 164 5.67 -7.69 -24.56
CA ARG A 164 6.60 -8.70 -25.07
C ARG A 164 7.73 -8.99 -24.07
N THR A 165 8.26 -7.95 -23.43
CA THR A 165 9.31 -8.09 -22.42
C THR A 165 8.78 -8.86 -21.22
N THR A 166 7.60 -8.49 -20.71
CA THR A 166 6.91 -9.21 -19.62
C THR A 166 6.68 -10.68 -19.95
N VAL A 167 6.10 -10.99 -21.12
CA VAL A 167 5.79 -12.36 -21.57
C VAL A 167 7.07 -13.21 -21.67
N LEU A 168 8.17 -12.63 -22.17
CA LEU A 168 9.45 -13.33 -22.26
C LEU A 168 10.09 -13.56 -20.88
N ASP A 169 10.09 -12.55 -20.02
CA ASP A 169 10.69 -12.63 -18.68
C ASP A 169 9.94 -13.63 -17.77
N GLU A 170 8.61 -13.71 -17.91
CA GLU A 170 7.75 -14.64 -17.17
C GLU A 170 7.68 -16.04 -17.81
N GLY A 171 8.21 -16.21 -19.03
CA GLY A 171 8.10 -17.46 -19.79
C GLY A 171 6.66 -17.80 -20.18
N ALA A 172 5.81 -16.78 -20.33
CA ALA A 172 4.41 -16.93 -20.72
C ALA A 172 4.26 -17.25 -22.22
N THR A 173 3.10 -17.78 -22.58
CA THR A 173 2.77 -18.13 -23.98
C THR A 173 2.21 -16.93 -24.74
N VAL A 174 1.91 -17.10 -26.03
CA VAL A 174 1.24 -16.07 -26.84
C VAL A 174 -0.08 -15.58 -26.26
N PHE A 175 -0.74 -16.32 -25.37
CA PHE A 175 -1.93 -15.83 -24.68
C PHE A 175 -1.69 -14.57 -23.84
N GLY A 176 -0.43 -14.28 -23.45
CA GLY A 176 -0.07 -13.04 -22.79
C GLY A 176 -0.26 -11.77 -23.63
N PHE A 177 -0.59 -11.87 -24.92
CA PHE A 177 -0.91 -10.72 -25.78
C PHE A 177 -2.41 -10.49 -25.99
N SER A 178 -3.29 -11.32 -25.43
CA SER A 178 -4.74 -11.25 -25.65
C SER A 178 -5.33 -9.87 -25.36
N SER A 179 -4.93 -9.26 -24.25
CA SER A 179 -5.35 -7.92 -23.81
C SER A 179 -4.93 -6.82 -24.78
N LEU A 180 -3.70 -6.91 -25.31
CA LEU A 180 -3.22 -5.97 -26.32
C LEU A 180 -3.91 -6.15 -27.66
N TYR A 181 -4.21 -7.39 -28.05
CA TYR A 181 -4.93 -7.63 -29.30
C TYR A 181 -6.30 -6.96 -29.28
N ARG A 182 -7.03 -7.02 -28.15
CA ARG A 182 -8.33 -6.32 -28.01
C ARG A 182 -8.18 -4.81 -28.24
N LEU A 183 -7.17 -4.17 -27.62
CA LEU A 183 -6.84 -2.76 -27.88
C LEU A 183 -6.62 -2.49 -29.38
N LEU A 184 -5.92 -3.38 -30.08
CA LEU A 184 -5.63 -3.20 -31.51
C LEU A 184 -6.88 -3.38 -32.40
N ASP A 185 -7.83 -4.24 -32.00
CA ASP A 185 -9.04 -4.56 -32.79
C ASP A 185 -10.18 -3.53 -32.59
N ASP A 186 -10.51 -3.18 -31.34
CA ASP A 186 -11.67 -2.33 -31.03
C ASP A 186 -11.32 -0.93 -30.47
N GLY A 187 -10.02 -0.68 -30.20
CA GLY A 187 -9.52 0.57 -29.65
C GLY A 187 -9.72 0.73 -28.14
N ASN A 188 -10.25 -0.27 -27.44
CA ASN A 188 -10.43 -0.26 -25.99
C ASN A 188 -9.29 -1.05 -25.33
N LEU A 189 -8.50 -0.37 -24.49
CA LEU A 189 -7.52 -1.04 -23.66
C LEU A 189 -8.08 -1.26 -22.25
N ASP A 190 -8.12 -2.51 -21.83
CA ASP A 190 -8.24 -2.82 -20.41
C ASP A 190 -6.83 -2.78 -19.79
N PHE A 191 -6.53 -1.69 -19.09
CA PHE A 191 -5.24 -1.51 -18.41
C PHE A 191 -5.05 -2.51 -17.26
N SER A 192 -6.14 -2.98 -16.65
CA SER A 192 -6.07 -3.89 -15.52
C SER A 192 -5.48 -5.25 -15.92
N GLU A 193 -5.80 -5.74 -17.12
CA GLU A 193 -5.23 -6.97 -17.67
C GLU A 193 -3.71 -6.85 -17.97
N LEU A 194 -3.17 -5.64 -18.09
CA LEU A 194 -1.74 -5.37 -18.27
C LEU A 194 -0.99 -5.08 -16.96
N SER A 195 -1.66 -5.24 -15.81
CA SER A 195 -1.17 -4.81 -14.50
C SER A 195 -0.76 -3.32 -14.50
N LEU A 196 -1.62 -2.48 -15.09
CA LEU A 196 -1.47 -1.03 -15.17
C LEU A 196 -2.75 -0.36 -14.63
N PHE A 197 -2.59 0.81 -14.03
CA PHE A 197 -3.72 1.72 -13.82
C PHE A 197 -4.11 2.37 -15.15
N LYS A 198 -5.39 2.71 -15.28
CA LYS A 198 -5.86 3.59 -16.35
C LYS A 198 -5.08 4.90 -16.31
N ASP A 199 -4.62 5.39 -17.45
CA ASP A 199 -3.84 6.64 -17.52
C ASP A 199 -4.25 7.44 -18.75
N ASP A 200 -5.21 8.34 -18.55
CA ASP A 200 -5.77 9.20 -19.61
C ASP A 200 -4.73 10.18 -20.21
N GLU A 201 -3.62 10.42 -19.50
CA GLU A 201 -2.57 11.34 -19.95
C GLU A 201 -1.55 10.72 -20.90
N LEU A 202 -1.58 9.40 -21.13
CA LEU A 202 -0.56 8.71 -21.96
C LEU A 202 -0.36 9.34 -23.34
N LEU A 203 -1.44 9.83 -23.97
CA LEU A 203 -1.37 10.46 -25.29
C LEU A 203 -0.62 11.80 -25.32
N ASN A 204 -0.30 12.38 -24.16
CA ASN A 204 0.40 13.66 -24.05
C ASN A 204 1.93 13.53 -24.00
N PHE A 205 2.46 12.30 -23.93
CA PHE A 205 3.89 12.04 -23.74
C PHE A 205 4.58 11.67 -25.05
N SER A 206 5.85 12.07 -25.21
CA SER A 206 6.72 11.56 -26.27
C SER A 206 7.16 10.12 -26.02
N GLN A 207 7.62 9.38 -27.04
CA GLN A 207 8.05 7.97 -26.89
C GLN A 207 8.97 7.67 -25.69
N LYS A 208 10.00 8.51 -25.44
CA LYS A 208 10.91 8.29 -24.31
C LYS A 208 10.21 8.47 -22.96
N GLN A 209 9.29 9.44 -22.87
CA GLN A 209 8.55 9.73 -21.66
C GLN A 209 7.45 8.70 -21.43
N LEU A 210 6.80 8.21 -22.50
CA LEU A 210 5.82 7.12 -22.46
C LEU A 210 6.39 5.87 -21.78
N HIS A 211 7.59 5.45 -22.17
CA HIS A 211 8.21 4.27 -21.56
C HIS A 211 8.45 4.46 -20.05
N THR A 212 8.96 5.62 -19.63
CA THR A 212 9.14 5.93 -18.20
C THR A 212 7.81 5.94 -17.46
N ARG A 213 6.78 6.58 -18.03
CA ARG A 213 5.43 6.68 -17.45
C ARG A 213 4.78 5.32 -17.25
N LEU A 214 4.86 4.44 -18.26
CA LEU A 214 4.35 3.06 -18.17
C LEU A 214 5.08 2.23 -17.10
N ASN A 215 6.41 2.37 -17.01
CA ASN A 215 7.20 1.70 -15.97
C ASN A 215 6.84 2.18 -14.56
N GLU A 216 6.66 3.49 -14.38
CA GLU A 216 6.22 4.07 -13.10
C GLU A 216 4.83 3.57 -12.71
N ASN A 217 3.90 3.55 -13.67
CA ASN A 217 2.56 3.03 -13.49
C ASN A 217 2.57 1.56 -13.07
N ARG A 218 3.24 0.68 -13.83
CA ARG A 218 3.33 -0.75 -13.49
C ARG A 218 3.98 -0.98 -12.14
N LYS A 219 5.05 -0.26 -11.83
CA LYS A 219 5.74 -0.38 -10.54
C LYS A 219 4.80 -0.05 -9.40
N LEU A 220 4.01 1.02 -9.53
CA LEU A 220 3.04 1.38 -8.52
C LEU A 220 1.91 0.35 -8.39
N PHE A 221 1.38 -0.12 -9.53
CA PHE A 221 0.33 -1.14 -9.55
C PHE A 221 0.76 -2.39 -8.79
N ARG A 222 1.92 -2.96 -9.14
CA ARG A 222 2.48 -4.14 -8.47
C ARG A 222 2.75 -3.90 -6.99
N GLN A 223 3.29 -2.74 -6.62
CA GLN A 223 3.52 -2.39 -5.22
C GLN A 223 2.21 -2.38 -4.42
N ILE A 224 1.14 -1.80 -4.98
CA ILE A 224 -0.17 -1.73 -4.34
C ILE A 224 -0.80 -3.11 -4.27
N GLU A 225 -0.80 -3.86 -5.38
CA GLU A 225 -1.32 -5.23 -5.46
C GLU A 225 -0.66 -6.15 -4.42
N ASP A 226 0.69 -6.19 -4.38
CA ASP A 226 1.45 -6.93 -3.37
C ASP A 226 1.07 -6.50 -1.94
N SER A 227 0.82 -5.21 -1.72
CA SER A 227 0.49 -4.67 -0.40
C SER A 227 -0.92 -5.10 0.04
N VAL A 228 -1.87 -5.07 -0.88
CA VAL A 228 -3.26 -5.51 -0.65
C VAL A 228 -3.31 -7.00 -0.36
N GLU A 229 -2.59 -7.82 -1.13
CA GLU A 229 -2.58 -9.28 -0.95
C GLU A 229 -1.92 -9.71 0.36
N ARG A 230 -0.81 -9.06 0.77
CA ARG A 230 0.00 -9.50 1.91
C ARG A 230 -0.34 -8.81 3.22
N TYR A 231 -0.91 -7.61 3.17
CA TYR A 231 -1.11 -6.74 4.34
C TYR A 231 -2.52 -6.16 4.42
N SER A 232 -3.54 -6.89 3.96
CA SER A 232 -4.96 -6.54 4.10
C SER A 232 -5.31 -6.22 5.57
N GLY A 233 -5.48 -4.94 5.91
CA GLY A 233 -5.73 -4.47 7.29
C GLY A 233 -4.59 -3.69 7.94
N GLN A 234 -3.40 -3.62 7.31
CA GLN A 234 -2.29 -2.76 7.72
C GLN A 234 -1.81 -1.86 6.57
N LEU A 235 -2.67 -1.62 5.57
CA LEU A 235 -2.34 -0.82 4.40
C LEU A 235 -1.82 0.57 4.76
N GLU A 236 -2.40 1.23 5.77
CA GLU A 236 -1.93 2.52 6.28
C GLU A 236 -0.46 2.51 6.73
N ASN A 237 0.04 1.36 7.21
CA ASN A 237 1.41 1.22 7.68
C ASN A 237 2.40 0.91 6.54
N VAL A 238 1.93 0.30 5.45
CA VAL A 238 2.78 -0.13 4.32
C VAL A 238 2.78 0.93 3.22
N LEU A 239 1.60 1.46 2.89
CA LEU A 239 1.35 2.45 1.85
C LEU A 239 1.47 3.89 2.40
N THR A 240 2.56 4.16 3.12
CA THR A 240 2.81 5.44 3.83
C THR A 240 2.87 6.67 2.93
N GLU A 241 3.01 6.49 1.62
CA GLU A 241 2.98 7.57 0.62
C GLU A 241 1.57 8.13 0.42
N PHE A 242 0.52 7.41 0.83
CA PHE A 242 -0.88 7.82 0.71
C PHE A 242 -1.47 8.20 2.08
N SER A 243 -2.47 9.08 2.10
CA SER A 243 -3.15 9.42 3.36
C SER A 243 -4.03 8.27 3.85
N ALA A 244 -4.23 8.19 5.17
CA ALA A 244 -5.16 7.22 5.77
C ALA A 244 -6.58 7.39 5.22
N LYS A 245 -6.97 8.63 4.90
CA LYS A 245 -8.28 8.91 4.30
C LYS A 245 -8.42 8.32 2.90
N PHE A 246 -7.39 8.46 2.06
CA PHE A 246 -7.37 7.88 0.72
C PHE A 246 -7.45 6.35 0.79
N ILE A 247 -6.68 5.75 1.71
CA ILE A 247 -6.71 4.30 1.95
C ILE A 247 -8.10 3.84 2.39
N GLN A 248 -8.70 4.52 3.38
CA GLN A 248 -10.04 4.19 3.85
C GLN A 248 -11.08 4.28 2.73
N GLU A 249 -11.06 5.34 1.93
CA GLU A 249 -12.05 5.57 0.89
C GLU A 249 -11.96 4.54 -0.25
N HIS A 250 -10.76 4.32 -0.79
CA HIS A 250 -10.58 3.56 -2.04
C HIS A 250 -10.24 2.08 -1.86
N PHE A 251 -9.71 1.70 -0.70
CA PHE A 251 -9.32 0.31 -0.43
C PHE A 251 -10.27 -0.40 0.52
N ASN A 252 -10.93 0.33 1.43
CA ASN A 252 -11.84 -0.27 2.42
C ASN A 252 -13.32 0.00 2.08
N ASP A 253 -13.69 1.26 1.87
CA ASP A 253 -15.10 1.65 1.72
C ASP A 253 -15.65 1.31 0.33
N LYS A 254 -14.91 1.68 -0.73
CA LYS A 254 -15.32 1.45 -2.12
C LYS A 254 -14.69 0.21 -2.77
N ASP A 255 -13.49 -0.16 -2.34
CA ASP A 255 -12.65 -1.19 -2.99
C ASP A 255 -12.50 -0.96 -4.50
N ASP A 256 -12.36 0.30 -4.92
CA ASP A 256 -12.30 0.76 -6.31
C ASP A 256 -10.87 1.12 -6.75
N TRP A 257 -9.86 0.80 -5.95
CA TRP A 257 -8.47 1.19 -6.20
C TRP A 257 -7.96 0.76 -7.60
N ARG A 258 -8.37 -0.39 -8.12
CA ARG A 258 -7.98 -0.84 -9.48
C ARG A 258 -8.56 0.01 -10.61
N GLU A 259 -9.64 0.75 -10.34
CA GLU A 259 -10.39 1.52 -11.33
C GLU A 259 -9.95 2.99 -11.40
N LEU A 260 -9.15 3.45 -10.42
CA LEU A 260 -8.68 4.82 -10.35
C LEU A 260 -7.68 5.14 -11.47
N ASP A 261 -7.75 6.37 -11.98
CA ASP A 261 -6.76 6.88 -12.91
C ASP A 261 -5.41 7.08 -12.22
N PHE A 262 -4.32 6.79 -12.92
CA PHE A 262 -2.95 6.88 -12.42
C PHE A 262 -2.61 8.28 -11.90
N ALA A 263 -3.15 9.34 -12.49
CA ALA A 263 -2.97 10.70 -12.03
C ALA A 263 -3.55 10.94 -10.62
N VAL A 264 -4.62 10.21 -10.22
CA VAL A 264 -5.20 10.30 -8.88
C VAL A 264 -4.17 9.88 -7.83
N TYR A 265 -3.47 8.77 -8.08
CA TYR A 265 -2.41 8.29 -7.19
C TYR A 265 -1.24 9.26 -7.09
N LEU A 266 -0.79 9.81 -8.22
CA LEU A 266 0.32 10.77 -8.23
C LEU A 266 -0.04 12.05 -7.46
N ASN A 267 -1.23 12.60 -7.71
CA ASN A 267 -1.73 13.78 -7.01
C ASN A 267 -1.86 13.54 -5.50
N GLU A 268 -2.37 12.38 -5.09
CA GLU A 268 -2.45 12.03 -3.66
C GLU A 268 -1.05 11.94 -3.03
N LYS A 269 -0.09 11.28 -3.70
CA LYS A 269 1.30 11.20 -3.22
C LYS A 269 1.92 12.58 -3.06
N GLU A 270 1.73 13.47 -4.03
CA GLU A 270 2.24 14.85 -3.95
C GLU A 270 1.60 15.62 -2.80
N GLN A 271 0.28 15.52 -2.65
CA GLN A 271 -0.46 16.19 -1.58
C GLN A 271 -0.05 15.69 -0.19
N ASN A 272 0.18 14.39 -0.02
CA ASN A 272 0.58 13.79 1.25
C ASN A 272 2.06 14.05 1.56
N ARG A 273 2.92 14.22 0.55
CA ARG A 273 4.35 14.52 0.74
C ARG A 273 4.58 15.92 1.31
N GLU A 274 3.77 16.89 0.90
CA GLU A 274 3.89 18.27 1.37
C GLU A 274 3.40 18.41 2.82
N GLN A 275 4.31 18.68 3.76
CA GLN A 275 3.91 19.12 5.10
C GLN A 275 3.46 20.58 5.03
N LYS A 276 2.17 20.80 5.14
CA LYS A 276 1.55 22.12 5.01
C LYS A 276 1.23 22.74 6.36
N LEU A 277 1.38 22.02 7.47
CA LEU A 277 1.15 22.57 8.81
C LEU A 277 2.31 22.26 9.75
N VAL A 278 2.88 23.32 10.34
CA VAL A 278 4.00 23.23 11.30
C VAL A 278 3.67 24.06 12.53
N LEU A 279 3.89 23.51 13.72
CA LEU A 279 3.80 24.25 14.98
C LEU A 279 4.92 25.30 15.03
N ASP A 280 4.54 26.55 15.27
CA ASP A 280 5.44 27.70 15.34
C ASP A 280 5.79 28.02 16.79
N ASP A 281 4.77 28.23 17.62
CA ASP A 281 4.95 28.65 19.01
C ASP A 281 3.76 28.25 19.90
N ILE A 282 4.00 28.21 21.21
CA ILE A 282 2.96 28.00 22.24
C ILE A 282 3.16 29.04 23.34
N THR A 283 2.14 29.84 23.59
CA THR A 283 2.17 30.90 24.60
C THR A 283 1.04 30.75 25.62
N VAL A 284 1.24 31.34 26.80
CA VAL A 284 0.24 31.44 27.85
C VAL A 284 0.10 32.90 28.27
N GLU A 285 -1.13 33.37 28.46
CA GLU A 285 -1.38 34.73 28.94
C GLU A 285 -1.14 34.81 30.46
N ASN A 286 -0.30 35.76 30.89
CA ASN A 286 -0.01 36.08 32.30
C ASN A 286 0.61 34.93 33.14
N GLY A 287 0.87 33.75 32.57
CA GLY A 287 1.47 32.60 33.27
C GLY A 287 2.88 32.25 32.81
N VAL A 288 3.41 31.14 33.32
CA VAL A 288 4.67 30.54 32.85
C VAL A 288 4.37 29.20 32.20
N ILE A 289 4.94 28.97 31.01
CA ILE A 289 4.83 27.69 30.29
C ILE A 289 6.21 27.09 30.07
N TRP A 290 6.35 25.82 30.39
CA TRP A 290 7.50 25.01 30.00
C TRP A 290 7.05 23.91 29.05
N GLN A 291 7.84 23.69 28.01
CA GLN A 291 7.53 22.71 26.97
C GLN A 291 8.69 21.74 26.76
N ARG A 292 8.37 20.47 26.56
CA ARG A 292 9.36 19.43 26.25
C ARG A 292 8.79 18.41 25.29
N ALA A 293 9.48 18.21 24.16
CA ALA A 293 9.18 17.12 23.24
C ALA A 293 9.50 15.77 23.89
N LYS A 294 8.71 14.74 23.58
CA LYS A 294 8.90 13.39 24.12
C LYS A 294 10.23 12.77 23.71
N SER A 295 10.70 13.00 22.49
CA SER A 295 12.01 12.54 22.01
C SER A 295 12.47 13.31 20.77
N ALA A 296 13.72 13.09 20.34
CA ALA A 296 14.29 13.70 19.14
C ALA A 296 13.73 13.13 17.80
N SER A 297 12.97 12.03 17.85
CA SER A 297 12.34 11.45 16.65
C SER A 297 11.31 12.40 16.03
N LYS A 298 11.02 12.25 14.73
CA LYS A 298 10.01 13.10 14.05
C LYS A 298 8.65 13.05 14.76
N ALA A 299 8.17 11.86 15.11
CA ALA A 299 6.93 11.68 15.85
C ALA A 299 7.03 12.18 17.29
N GLY A 300 8.17 11.93 17.96
CA GLY A 300 8.42 12.39 19.33
C GLY A 300 8.46 13.91 19.48
N LYS A 301 8.92 14.64 18.46
CA LYS A 301 8.87 16.11 18.42
C LYS A 301 7.45 16.68 18.40
N ARG A 302 6.45 15.86 18.03
CA ARG A 302 5.03 16.25 17.96
C ARG A 302 4.21 15.78 19.15
N ASP A 303 4.77 14.95 20.03
CA ASP A 303 4.20 14.59 21.33
C ASP A 303 4.90 15.44 22.40
N ILE A 304 4.25 16.52 22.82
CA ILE A 304 4.84 17.61 23.59
C ILE A 304 4.19 17.68 24.97
N SER A 305 4.99 17.63 26.03
CA SER A 305 4.57 17.90 27.39
C SER A 305 4.60 19.41 27.66
N LEU A 306 3.49 19.95 28.17
CA LEU A 306 3.31 21.36 28.52
C LEU A 306 2.95 21.51 29.99
N LEU A 307 3.86 22.10 30.77
CA LEU A 307 3.64 22.43 32.17
C LEU A 307 3.34 23.92 32.26
N VAL A 308 2.13 24.26 32.74
CA VAL A 308 1.65 25.63 32.82
C VAL A 308 1.45 26.00 34.30
N GLN A 309 2.16 27.04 34.74
CA GLN A 309 1.95 27.64 36.05
C GLN A 309 0.98 28.82 35.93
N VAL A 310 -0.22 28.63 36.47
CA VAL A 310 -1.31 29.62 36.45
C VAL A 310 -1.14 30.57 37.65
N PRO A 311 -1.15 31.90 37.45
CA PRO A 311 -1.04 32.86 38.54
C PRO A 311 -2.12 32.68 39.61
N PRO A 312 -1.85 33.12 40.86
CA PRO A 312 -2.87 33.15 41.90
C PRO A 312 -4.12 33.94 41.46
N GLU A 313 -5.27 33.57 42.02
CA GLU A 313 -6.57 34.25 41.84
C GLU A 313 -7.20 34.18 40.43
N GLN A 314 -6.58 33.49 39.48
CA GLN A 314 -7.18 33.22 38.17
C GLN A 314 -8.07 31.97 38.21
N SER A 315 -9.27 32.07 37.63
CA SER A 315 -10.21 30.96 37.46
C SER A 315 -10.13 30.28 36.08
N GLN A 316 -9.27 30.81 35.20
CA GLN A 316 -9.03 30.29 33.86
C GLN A 316 -7.64 30.73 33.37
N THR A 317 -7.10 30.02 32.38
CA THR A 317 -5.84 30.38 31.71
C THR A 317 -6.01 30.37 30.20
N GLU A 318 -5.46 31.38 29.52
CA GLU A 318 -5.52 31.48 28.07
C GLU A 318 -4.24 30.91 27.46
N LEU A 319 -4.38 29.87 26.65
CA LEU A 319 -3.30 29.22 25.89
C LEU A 319 -3.47 29.50 24.40
N GLU A 320 -2.39 29.86 23.73
CA GLU A 320 -2.37 30.05 22.28
C GLU A 320 -1.34 29.11 21.64
N PHE A 321 -1.78 28.32 20.67
CA PHE A 321 -0.95 27.45 19.86
C PHE A 321 -0.91 28.01 18.44
N CYS A 322 0.25 28.48 18.01
CA CYS A 322 0.45 29.10 16.70
C CYS A 322 0.99 28.07 15.70
N PHE A 323 0.38 28.00 14.52
CA PHE A 323 0.80 27.16 13.42
C PHE A 323 1.01 27.99 12.16
N GLN A 324 1.99 27.58 11.35
CA GLN A 324 2.24 28.12 10.02
C GLN A 324 1.70 27.19 8.95
N GLY A 325 1.15 27.79 7.88
CA GLY A 325 0.68 27.10 6.69
C GLY A 325 -0.84 26.89 6.67
N ASN A 326 -1.29 25.63 6.52
CA ASN A 326 -2.68 25.25 6.31
C ASN A 326 -3.60 25.72 7.45
N ASP A 327 -4.88 25.84 7.11
CA ASP A 327 -5.91 26.14 8.09
C ASP A 327 -6.18 24.93 9.01
N LEU A 328 -6.60 25.26 10.23
CA LEU A 328 -7.14 24.34 11.22
C LEU A 328 -8.67 24.33 11.14
N GLN A 329 -9.26 23.17 11.41
CA GLN A 329 -10.71 23.00 11.53
C GLN A 329 -11.08 22.47 12.91
N ASP A 330 -12.26 22.85 13.41
CA ASP A 330 -12.67 22.54 14.78
C ASP A 330 -12.79 21.02 15.02
N ASN A 331 -13.17 20.27 13.99
CA ASN A 331 -13.27 18.80 14.00
C ASN A 331 -11.91 18.07 14.02
N GLN A 332 -10.80 18.78 13.89
CA GLN A 332 -9.44 18.25 13.98
C GLN A 332 -8.91 18.32 15.42
N ILE A 333 -9.57 19.06 16.31
CA ILE A 333 -9.16 19.22 17.71
C ILE A 333 -9.90 18.19 18.57
N LYS A 334 -9.14 17.43 19.34
CA LYS A 334 -9.66 16.41 20.24
C LYS A 334 -9.12 16.63 21.66
N ILE A 335 -10.03 16.70 22.62
CA ILE A 335 -9.67 16.71 24.04
C ILE A 335 -9.69 15.28 24.58
N ALA A 336 -8.59 14.87 25.22
CA ALA A 336 -8.44 13.55 25.82
C ALA A 336 -8.09 13.64 27.32
N HIS A 337 -8.23 12.52 28.01
CA HIS A 337 -7.82 12.32 29.41
C HIS A 337 -8.51 13.17 30.50
N HIS A 338 -9.48 14.04 30.17
CA HIS A 338 -10.25 14.77 31.17
C HIS A 338 -11.76 14.78 30.88
N ARG A 339 -12.59 14.25 31.80
CA ARG A 339 -14.03 14.02 31.53
C ARG A 339 -14.87 15.30 31.43
N GLN A 340 -14.60 16.31 32.24
CA GLN A 340 -15.36 17.57 32.26
C GLN A 340 -14.98 18.45 31.06
N LEU A 341 -13.70 18.81 30.93
CA LEU A 341 -13.14 19.52 29.77
C LEU A 341 -13.52 18.91 28.40
N LYS A 342 -13.68 17.59 28.27
CA LYS A 342 -14.18 16.95 27.05
C LYS A 342 -15.56 17.42 26.59
N LYS A 343 -16.40 17.86 27.53
CA LYS A 343 -17.78 18.30 27.29
C LYS A 343 -17.88 19.82 27.18
N GLU A 344 -16.81 20.53 27.48
CA GLU A 344 -16.75 21.98 27.47
C GLU A 344 -16.13 22.46 26.17
N ARG A 345 -16.66 23.55 25.62
CA ARG A 345 -16.09 24.18 24.43
C ARG A 345 -15.29 25.38 24.86
N PHE A 346 -14.05 25.12 25.25
CA PHE A 346 -13.14 26.13 25.79
C PHE A 346 -12.09 26.61 24.78
N TRP A 347 -12.06 26.05 23.57
CA TRP A 347 -11.17 26.48 22.50
C TRP A 347 -11.92 27.08 21.31
N ARG A 348 -11.20 27.89 20.54
CA ARG A 348 -11.61 28.39 19.23
C ARG A 348 -10.42 28.47 18.30
N ILE A 349 -10.68 28.31 17.01
CA ILE A 349 -9.68 28.49 15.97
C ILE A 349 -9.73 29.92 15.45
N SER A 350 -8.57 30.56 15.37
CA SER A 350 -8.41 31.88 14.77
C SER A 350 -7.55 31.79 13.51
N ARG A 351 -7.90 32.57 12.49
CA ARG A 351 -7.14 32.69 11.23
C ARG A 351 -6.45 34.04 11.22
N ALA A 352 -5.15 34.06 11.43
CA ALA A 352 -4.35 35.26 11.33
C ALA A 352 -3.84 35.40 9.88
N GLY A 353 -4.67 35.98 9.02
CA GLY A 353 -4.27 36.47 7.68
C GLY A 353 -3.90 35.39 6.65
N GLY A 354 -4.36 34.15 6.81
CA GLY A 354 -4.24 33.07 5.81
C GLY A 354 -2.87 32.38 5.73
N LYS A 355 -1.83 32.89 6.40
CA LYS A 355 -0.52 32.22 6.52
C LYS A 355 -0.30 31.53 7.86
N SER A 356 -1.08 31.90 8.87
CA SER A 356 -1.00 31.34 10.21
C SER A 356 -2.37 31.03 10.76
N SER A 357 -2.48 29.88 11.42
CA SER A 357 -3.67 29.38 12.08
C SER A 357 -3.36 29.19 13.57
N ARG A 358 -4.34 29.45 14.43
CA ARG A 358 -4.13 29.45 15.89
C ARG A 358 -5.23 28.69 16.59
N ILE A 359 -4.86 27.94 17.62
CA ILE A 359 -5.79 27.40 18.61
C ILE A 359 -5.71 28.32 19.82
N MET A 360 -6.81 28.97 20.18
CA MET A 360 -6.91 29.81 21.38
C MET A 360 -7.82 29.08 22.38
N ALA A 361 -7.28 28.67 23.51
CA ALA A 361 -7.93 27.85 24.51
C ALA A 361 -8.01 28.58 25.86
N SER A 362 -9.23 28.89 26.30
CA SER A 362 -9.57 29.51 27.58
C SER A 362 -9.88 28.42 28.60
N VAL A 363 -8.85 27.78 29.15
CA VAL A 363 -9.01 26.58 29.97
C VAL A 363 -9.46 26.93 31.38
N PRO A 364 -10.60 26.41 31.87
CA PRO A 364 -11.02 26.61 33.26
C PRO A 364 -10.02 25.99 34.25
N PHE A 365 -9.77 26.70 35.35
CA PHE A 365 -8.84 26.28 36.38
C PHE A 365 -9.42 26.57 37.77
N ASP A 366 -9.61 25.52 38.57
CA ASP A 366 -10.18 25.60 39.92
C ASP A 366 -9.12 25.81 41.00
N GLY A 367 -7.83 25.84 40.62
CA GLY A 367 -6.71 25.93 41.54
C GLY A 367 -6.00 24.62 41.81
N ASN A 368 -6.58 23.48 41.43
CA ASN A 368 -5.98 22.16 41.65
C ASN A 368 -5.23 21.67 40.40
N PRO A 369 -4.19 20.83 40.55
CA PRO A 369 -3.49 20.23 39.42
C PRO A 369 -4.45 19.57 38.41
N CYS A 370 -4.44 20.05 37.17
CA CYS A 370 -5.34 19.59 36.12
C CYS A 370 -4.55 18.98 34.95
N PHE A 371 -4.80 17.70 34.68
CA PHE A 371 -4.15 16.95 33.60
C PHE A 371 -5.13 16.69 32.44
N PHE A 372 -4.71 17.00 31.22
CA PHE A 372 -5.49 16.66 30.02
C PHE A 372 -4.61 16.59 28.78
N SER A 373 -5.18 16.20 27.64
CA SER A 373 -4.48 16.34 26.36
C SER A 373 -5.33 17.10 25.35
N LEU A 374 -4.67 17.98 24.61
CA LEU A 374 -5.19 18.61 23.41
C LEU A 374 -4.47 17.99 22.22
N GLU A 375 -5.20 17.29 21.36
CA GLU A 375 -4.63 16.55 20.24
C GLU A 375 -5.15 17.14 18.93
N LEU A 376 -4.24 17.44 18.00
CA LEU A 376 -4.55 17.72 16.61
C LEU A 376 -4.52 16.41 15.84
N THR A 377 -5.68 16.01 15.33
CA THR A 377 -5.96 14.69 14.74
C THR A 377 -6.72 14.85 13.41
N ASN A 378 -6.96 13.74 12.71
CA ASN A 378 -7.73 13.72 11.46
C ASN A 378 -7.10 14.62 10.38
N ARG A 379 -5.76 14.62 10.32
CA ARG A 379 -5.00 15.25 9.24
C ARG A 379 -4.71 14.21 8.18
N ASN A 380 -4.73 14.59 6.91
CA ASN A 380 -4.37 13.69 5.82
C ASN A 380 -2.91 13.21 5.96
N ASN A 381 -2.02 14.12 6.40
CA ASN A 381 -0.63 13.84 6.65
C ASN A 381 -0.39 13.69 8.16
N SER A 382 0.05 12.51 8.62
CA SER A 382 0.36 12.24 10.03
C SER A 382 1.53 13.07 10.59
N ALA A 383 2.34 13.68 9.72
CA ALA A 383 3.36 14.65 10.11
C ALA A 383 2.77 15.97 10.63
N GLU A 384 1.48 16.21 10.40
CA GLU A 384 0.74 17.39 10.85
C GLU A 384 -0.10 17.13 12.11
N GLU A 385 -0.06 15.92 12.66
CA GLU A 385 -0.73 15.60 13.92
C GLU A 385 0.18 15.91 15.11
N TYR A 386 -0.39 16.56 16.12
CA TYR A 386 0.31 16.97 17.35
C TYR A 386 -0.46 16.48 18.57
N LYS A 387 0.27 16.11 19.61
CA LYS A 387 -0.29 15.70 20.91
C LYS A 387 0.32 16.59 21.97
N PHE A 388 -0.48 17.49 22.52
CA PHE A 388 -0.09 18.33 23.65
C PHE A 388 -0.58 17.66 24.93
N ARG A 389 0.34 17.31 25.83
CA ARG A 389 0.08 16.70 27.14
C ARG A 389 0.20 17.80 28.19
N LEU A 390 -0.93 18.25 28.73
CA LEU A 390 -0.98 19.44 29.57
C LEU A 390 -1.11 19.08 31.04
N LEU A 391 -0.40 19.87 31.86
CA LEU A 391 -0.57 19.98 33.30
C LEU A 391 -0.70 21.46 33.65
N LEU A 392 -1.84 21.85 34.23
CA LEU A 392 -2.01 23.15 34.86
C LEU A 392 -1.79 23.03 36.36
N VAL A 393 -0.96 23.89 36.94
CA VAL A 393 -0.70 23.98 38.38
C VAL A 393 -0.72 25.43 38.83
N ARG A 394 -1.09 25.68 40.08
CA ARG A 394 -1.05 27.04 40.64
C ARG A 394 0.41 27.46 40.85
N GLN A 395 0.76 28.65 40.37
CA GLN A 395 2.10 29.21 40.54
C GLN A 395 2.43 29.35 42.04
N GLY A 396 3.64 28.92 42.41
CA GLY A 396 4.12 28.93 43.79
C GLY A 396 3.59 27.81 44.68
N GLN A 397 2.67 26.95 44.19
CA GLN A 397 2.15 25.84 44.99
C GLN A 397 3.15 24.68 45.12
N PHE A 398 3.87 24.37 44.06
CA PHE A 398 4.92 23.35 44.01
C PHE A 398 6.19 23.97 43.45
N TRP A 399 7.35 23.57 43.98
CA TRP A 399 8.64 23.90 43.39
C TRP A 399 8.91 22.99 42.21
N LEU A 400 8.92 23.55 41.00
CA LEU A 400 9.04 22.78 39.75
C LEU A 400 10.20 23.24 38.87
N ASP A 401 10.99 24.21 39.31
CA ASP A 401 12.13 24.73 38.53
C ASP A 401 13.20 23.68 38.28
N ASP A 402 13.38 22.75 39.23
CA ASP A 402 14.39 21.69 39.15
C ASP A 402 14.06 20.61 38.09
N ILE A 403 12.83 20.60 37.56
CA ILE A 403 12.37 19.56 36.62
C ILE A 403 12.23 20.05 35.18
N GLN A 404 12.51 21.33 34.90
CA GLN A 404 12.26 21.97 33.60
C GLN A 404 12.84 21.22 32.39
N HIS A 405 13.95 20.50 32.57
CA HIS A 405 14.65 19.82 31.47
C HIS A 405 14.36 18.31 31.35
N CYS A 406 13.68 17.72 32.33
CA CYS A 406 13.58 16.26 32.48
C CYS A 406 12.17 15.74 32.67
N PHE A 407 11.14 16.56 32.47
CA PHE A 407 9.76 16.14 32.71
C PHE A 407 9.06 15.52 31.49
N ARG A 408 8.07 14.68 31.77
CA ARG A 408 7.08 14.16 30.81
C ARG A 408 5.73 14.12 31.51
N ILE A 409 4.72 14.71 30.91
CA ILE A 409 3.36 14.76 31.48
C ILE A 409 2.56 13.58 30.96
N GLU A 410 1.88 12.87 31.86
CA GLU A 410 1.12 11.66 31.51
C GLU A 410 -0.36 11.82 31.89
N PRO A 411 -1.20 12.45 31.06
CA PRO A 411 -2.59 12.72 31.46
C PRO A 411 -3.44 11.46 31.66
N GLY A 412 -3.09 10.34 31.01
CA GLY A 412 -3.76 9.05 31.20
C GLY A 412 -3.50 8.41 32.57
N LYS A 413 -2.41 8.78 33.24
CA LYS A 413 -2.06 8.40 34.61
C LYS A 413 -1.69 9.71 35.32
N PRO A 414 -2.63 10.47 35.92
CA PRO A 414 -2.45 11.88 36.27
C PRO A 414 -1.21 12.14 37.17
N GLN A 415 -0.05 12.26 36.54
CA GLN A 415 1.28 12.22 37.15
C GLN A 415 2.31 12.91 36.22
N ILE A 416 3.42 13.33 36.81
CA ILE A 416 4.61 13.80 36.12
C ILE A 416 5.66 12.69 36.17
N THR A 417 6.19 12.29 35.02
CA THR A 417 7.37 11.41 34.97
C THR A 417 8.64 12.24 34.80
N LEU A 418 9.63 12.01 35.67
CA LEU A 418 10.95 12.64 35.59
C LEU A 418 11.97 11.65 35.04
N GLN A 419 12.68 12.05 33.99
CA GLN A 419 13.73 11.29 33.34
C GLN A 419 15.09 11.81 33.83
N ARG A 420 15.59 11.27 34.94
CA ARG A 420 16.81 11.73 35.62
C ARG A 420 17.68 10.57 36.07
N GLU A 421 18.95 10.86 36.29
CA GLU A 421 19.92 9.92 36.89
C GLU A 421 20.11 10.16 38.39
N ASP A 422 19.92 11.41 38.84
CA ASP A 422 20.06 11.78 40.25
C ASP A 422 18.94 11.15 41.09
N ASN A 423 19.30 10.73 42.30
CA ASN A 423 18.36 10.15 43.27
C ASN A 423 17.73 11.18 44.22
N GLU A 424 17.93 12.48 43.94
CA GLU A 424 17.41 13.57 44.75
C GLU A 424 16.60 14.54 43.90
N LEU A 425 15.45 14.95 44.41
CA LEU A 425 14.60 15.98 43.82
C LEU A 425 14.41 17.12 44.81
N ARG A 426 14.70 18.35 44.37
CA ARG A 426 14.36 19.53 45.16
C ARG A 426 12.88 19.86 45.02
N ILE A 427 12.19 20.08 46.14
CA ILE A 427 10.74 20.33 46.21
C ILE A 427 10.36 21.62 46.93
N ALA A 428 11.34 22.40 47.40
CA ALA A 428 11.15 23.75 47.92
C ALA A 428 12.30 24.69 47.51
N GLU A 429 12.02 25.99 47.43
CA GLU A 429 13.01 27.02 47.10
C GLU A 429 14.16 27.03 48.13
N SER A 430 13.84 26.97 49.41
CA SER A 430 14.79 27.05 50.52
C SER A 430 14.55 25.95 51.56
N GLY A 431 15.55 25.71 52.40
CA GLY A 431 15.55 24.62 53.40
C GLY A 431 16.52 23.49 53.03
N SER A 432 16.76 22.62 54.02
CA SER A 432 17.70 21.49 53.94
C SER A 432 17.12 20.17 54.47
N GLN A 433 15.85 20.16 54.88
CA GLN A 433 15.21 18.96 55.40
C GLN A 433 14.97 17.98 54.24
N VAL A 434 15.46 16.75 54.38
CA VAL A 434 15.38 15.70 53.36
C VAL A 434 14.35 14.66 53.80
N CYS A 435 13.42 14.30 52.90
CA CYS A 435 12.56 13.14 53.03
C CYS A 435 13.26 11.96 52.34
N ILE A 436 13.57 10.91 53.09
CA ILE A 436 14.13 9.66 52.53
C ILE A 436 12.95 8.77 52.15
N LEU A 437 12.82 8.44 50.88
CA LEU A 437 11.73 7.65 50.31
C LEU A 437 11.96 6.15 50.49
N ASP A 438 11.01 5.49 51.15
CA ASP A 438 10.95 4.04 51.33
C ASP A 438 9.57 3.49 50.91
N GLU A 439 9.36 2.16 50.99
CA GLU A 439 8.10 1.50 50.59
C GLU A 439 6.88 1.90 51.44
N GLU A 440 7.08 2.48 52.64
CA GLU A 440 6.00 2.87 53.56
C GLU A 440 5.62 4.35 53.45
N ASN A 441 6.39 5.14 52.72
CA ASN A 441 6.15 6.57 52.61
C ASN A 441 4.89 6.91 51.80
N GLY A 442 3.99 7.62 52.46
CA GLY A 442 2.80 8.22 51.88
C GLY A 442 3.09 9.57 51.20
N ASP A 443 2.15 10.50 51.34
CA ASP A 443 2.21 11.82 50.73
C ASP A 443 3.28 12.72 51.40
N ILE A 444 4.12 13.39 50.60
CA ILE A 444 5.23 14.23 51.07
C ILE A 444 4.79 15.69 51.12
N ASP A 445 4.79 16.28 52.31
CA ASP A 445 4.40 17.68 52.51
C ASP A 445 5.54 18.64 52.14
N CYS A 446 5.27 19.52 51.16
CA CYS A 446 6.21 20.53 50.66
C CYS A 446 6.55 21.62 51.70
N GLN A 447 5.76 21.76 52.77
CA GLN A 447 6.06 22.70 53.86
C GLN A 447 7.12 22.16 54.83
N HIS A 448 7.24 20.84 54.93
CA HIS A 448 8.11 20.18 55.90
C HIS A 448 9.46 19.77 55.31
N TYR A 449 9.48 19.42 54.02
CA TYR A 449 10.66 18.89 53.33
C TYR A 449 11.07 19.78 52.16
N ALA A 450 12.38 19.97 51.98
CA ALA A 450 12.96 20.73 50.88
C ALA A 450 13.54 19.83 49.78
N LEU A 451 13.95 18.61 50.15
CA LEU A 451 14.45 17.60 49.21
C LEU A 451 13.77 16.26 49.45
N VAL A 452 13.65 15.49 48.37
CA VAL A 452 13.21 14.10 48.37
C VAL A 452 14.37 13.26 47.86
N ASN A 453 14.92 12.39 48.70
CA ASN A 453 15.92 11.42 48.30
C ASN A 453 15.23 10.05 48.16
N PHE A 454 15.30 9.46 46.98
CA PHE A 454 14.67 8.18 46.64
C PHE A 454 15.69 7.08 46.32
N GLU A 455 16.95 7.23 46.75
CA GLU A 455 18.02 6.26 46.52
C GLU A 455 17.70 4.87 47.10
N THR A 456 17.12 4.83 48.29
CA THR A 456 16.71 3.56 48.93
C THR A 456 15.70 2.83 48.05
N LEU A 457 14.65 3.52 47.60
CA LEU A 457 13.61 2.92 46.76
C LEU A 457 14.14 2.56 45.37
N ALA A 458 15.05 3.36 44.80
CA ALA A 458 15.69 3.07 43.51
C ALA A 458 16.50 1.77 43.52
N ASN A 459 17.08 1.40 44.67
CA ASN A 459 17.81 0.14 44.84
C ASN A 459 16.90 -1.07 45.09
N GLN A 460 15.66 -0.84 45.50
CA GLN A 460 14.71 -1.88 45.92
C GLN A 460 13.63 -2.18 44.86
N SER A 461 13.26 -1.17 44.07
CA SER A 461 12.15 -1.22 43.12
C SER A 461 12.53 -0.59 41.78
N ASP A 462 12.07 -1.21 40.70
CA ASP A 462 12.14 -0.63 39.34
C ASP A 462 11.13 0.52 39.13
N LEU A 463 10.19 0.70 40.06
CA LEU A 463 9.15 1.72 40.03
C LEU A 463 9.26 2.64 41.25
N ILE A 464 9.53 3.92 40.99
CA ILE A 464 9.65 4.96 42.02
C ILE A 464 8.51 5.95 41.81
N GLN A 465 7.52 5.90 42.69
CA GLN A 465 6.35 6.78 42.65
C GLN A 465 6.10 7.41 44.00
N PHE A 466 5.75 8.70 43.99
CA PHE A 466 5.42 9.43 45.21
C PHE A 466 4.51 10.61 44.89
N LYS A 467 3.98 11.24 45.93
CA LYS A 467 3.08 12.39 45.82
C LYS A 467 3.63 13.54 46.64
N LEU A 468 3.59 14.72 46.05
CA LEU A 468 3.83 15.97 46.76
C LEU A 468 2.49 16.58 47.15
N VAL A 469 2.36 16.98 48.41
CA VAL A 469 1.19 17.67 48.94
C VAL A 469 1.59 19.10 49.33
N SER A 470 0.75 20.04 48.96
CA SER A 470 0.90 21.47 49.28
C SER A 470 -0.49 22.05 49.55
N GLY A 471 -0.82 22.16 50.84
CA GLY A 471 -2.18 22.45 51.29
C GLY A 471 -3.15 21.33 50.91
N ASP A 472 -4.26 21.68 50.25
CA ASP A 472 -5.29 20.72 49.82
C ASP A 472 -5.01 20.06 48.46
N SER A 473 -3.93 20.44 47.78
CA SER A 473 -3.60 19.88 46.46
C SER A 473 -2.47 18.87 46.53
N CYS A 474 -2.55 17.89 45.63
CA CYS A 474 -1.60 16.80 45.51
C CYS A 474 -1.11 16.67 44.07
N LEU A 475 0.18 16.40 43.89
CA LEU A 475 0.81 16.19 42.59
C LEU A 475 1.62 14.90 42.61
N ALA A 476 1.26 13.95 41.74
CA ALA A 476 1.94 12.66 41.66
C ALA A 476 3.17 12.70 40.75
N PHE A 477 4.23 12.03 41.17
CA PHE A 477 5.51 11.91 40.48
C PHE A 477 5.87 10.44 40.25
N ASN A 478 6.56 10.20 39.15
CA ASN A 478 7.16 8.93 38.77
C ASN A 478 8.60 9.18 38.30
N ILE A 479 9.57 8.37 38.70
CA ILE A 479 10.96 8.50 38.25
C ILE A 479 11.28 7.38 37.26
N GLU A 480 11.88 7.75 36.13
CA GLU A 480 12.42 6.82 35.13
C GLU A 480 13.92 7.05 34.94
N GLY A 481 14.72 6.00 35.12
CA GLY A 481 16.15 6.03 34.82
C GLY A 481 16.46 6.13 33.31
N PRO A 482 17.72 6.44 32.94
CA PRO A 482 18.15 6.78 31.57
C PRO A 482 18.02 5.66 30.52
N GLY A 483 17.48 4.48 30.86
CA GLY A 483 17.30 3.34 29.94
C GLY A 483 15.85 3.03 29.52
N ALA A 484 14.85 3.67 30.12
CA ALA A 484 13.44 3.29 29.91
C ALA A 484 12.93 3.57 28.47
N GLU A 485 13.46 4.58 27.78
CA GLU A 485 13.07 4.90 26.40
C GLU A 485 13.42 3.79 25.40
N ARG A 486 14.48 3.00 25.66
CA ARG A 486 14.87 1.90 24.76
C ARG A 486 13.92 0.70 24.86
N ARG A 487 13.30 0.46 26.03
CA ARG A 487 12.42 -0.71 26.23
C ARG A 487 11.05 -0.55 25.55
N VAL A 488 10.51 0.67 25.47
CA VAL A 488 9.19 0.90 24.84
C VAL A 488 9.21 0.67 23.31
N ASN A 489 10.37 0.78 22.67
CA ASN A 489 10.50 0.54 21.23
C ASN A 489 10.74 -0.94 20.85
N LEU A 490 10.92 -1.85 21.83
CA LEU A 490 11.24 -3.26 21.58
C LEU A 490 10.04 -4.21 21.74
N THR A 491 8.87 -3.73 22.18
CA THR A 491 7.67 -4.58 22.42
C THR A 491 6.62 -4.53 21.31
N ALA A 492 6.89 -3.88 20.18
CA ALA A 492 6.05 -3.94 18.98
C ALA A 492 6.71 -4.79 17.88
N THR A 493 7.07 -6.03 18.21
CA THR A 493 7.39 -7.05 17.20
C THR A 493 7.18 -8.44 17.81
N PHE A 494 5.93 -8.90 17.83
CA PHE A 494 5.57 -10.31 17.85
C PHE A 494 4.28 -10.51 17.07
#